data_AF-A0A8T5HS76-F1
#
_entry.id   AF-A0A8T5HS76-F1
#
_cell.length_a   1.000
_cell.length_b   1.000
_cell.length_c   1.000
_cell.angle_alpha   90.00
_cell.angle_beta   90.00
_cell.angle_gamma   90.00
#
_symmetry.space_group_name_H-M   'P 1'
#
loop_
_entity.id
_entity.type
_entity.pdbx_description
1 polymer ?
#
loop_
_entity_poly.entity_id
_entity_poly.type
_entity_poly.pdbx_seq_one_letter_code
_entity_poly.pdbx_strand_id
1 'polypeptide(L)'
;MATTSKRGFLRIYLYLALTFGILGILDNLLGLFRVDNLLTHGMIVLIILFYVFNIQAISFFHHHRVDDLAHALPYFYLITQSIIFIISLILVLTETTSSWIWNFLLIFGLMFSVAVIIISLILLRKFDFQIPLTVLSRTGSDVRRSFTSSFSPTKKLERKE
;
A
#
# COMPACT_ATOMS: atom_id res chain seq x y z
N MET A 1 8.72 -21.43 -0.19
CA MET A 1 7.34 -20.93 0.04
C MET A 1 7.26 -19.62 0.86
N ALA A 2 8.30 -19.20 1.60
CA ALA A 2 8.23 -18.00 2.46
C ALA A 2 8.26 -16.62 1.75
N THR A 3 8.68 -16.54 0.49
CA THR A 3 8.81 -15.26 -0.25
C THR A 3 7.47 -14.71 -0.74
N THR A 4 6.51 -15.57 -1.04
CA THR A 4 5.17 -15.20 -1.53
C THR A 4 4.34 -14.52 -0.44
N SER A 5 4.45 -14.99 0.81
CA SER A 5 3.73 -14.42 1.96
C SER A 5 4.17 -12.99 2.28
N LYS A 6 5.47 -12.69 2.16
CA LYS A 6 6.04 -11.36 2.45
C LYS A 6 5.54 -10.29 1.48
N ARG A 7 5.58 -10.60 0.18
CA ARG A 7 5.12 -9.69 -0.88
C ARG A 7 3.60 -9.48 -0.82
N GLY A 8 2.85 -10.55 -0.53
CA GLY A 8 1.40 -10.46 -0.34
C GLY A 8 1.00 -9.53 0.81
N PHE A 9 1.60 -9.71 1.99
CA PHE A 9 1.33 -8.85 3.14
C PHE A 9 1.72 -7.39 2.88
N LEU A 10 2.90 -7.14 2.32
CA LEU A 10 3.33 -5.78 1.97
C LEU A 10 2.35 -5.12 0.99
N ARG A 11 1.86 -5.86 -0.01
CA ARG A 11 0.91 -5.33 -0.98
C ARG A 11 -0.43 -4.97 -0.32
N ILE A 12 -0.95 -5.83 0.55
CA ILE A 12 -2.19 -5.55 1.33
C ILE A 12 -1.98 -4.31 2.21
N TYR A 13 -0.85 -4.24 2.90
CA TYR A 13 -0.50 -3.09 3.72
C TYR A 13 -0.45 -1.79 2.89
N LEU A 14 0.15 -1.80 1.70
CA LEU A 14 0.22 -0.64 0.82
C LEU A 14 -1.15 -0.21 0.30
N TYR A 15 -2.04 -1.16 -0.02
CA TYR A 15 -3.43 -0.83 -0.37
C TYR A 15 -4.18 -0.20 0.80
N LEU A 16 -4.03 -0.75 2.01
CA LEU A 16 -4.62 -0.16 3.21
C LEU A 16 -4.07 1.25 3.44
N ALA A 17 -2.75 1.45 3.38
CA ALA A 17 -2.12 2.76 3.52
C ALA A 17 -2.64 3.77 2.49
N LEU A 18 -2.84 3.34 1.24
CA LEU A 18 -3.45 4.17 0.19
C LEU A 18 -4.89 4.53 0.53
N THR A 19 -5.72 3.56 0.93
CA THR A 19 -7.12 3.79 1.33
C THR A 19 -7.18 4.76 2.50
N PHE A 20 -6.36 4.57 3.54
CA PHE A 20 -6.30 5.47 4.69
C PHE A 20 -5.79 6.87 4.34
N GLY A 21 -4.86 6.99 3.40
CA GLY A 21 -4.45 8.28 2.85
C GLY A 21 -5.61 9.00 2.16
N ILE A 22 -6.40 8.31 1.34
CA ILE A 22 -7.58 8.89 0.68
C ILE A 22 -8.64 9.29 1.71
N LEU A 23 -8.91 8.43 2.69
CA LEU A 23 -9.83 8.72 3.79
C LEU A 23 -9.37 9.94 4.61
N GLY A 24 -8.06 10.08 4.84
CA GLY A 24 -7.49 11.24 5.51
C GLY A 24 -7.71 12.54 4.71
N ILE A 25 -7.58 12.52 3.38
CA ILE A 25 -7.93 13.68 2.56
C ILE A 25 -9.41 14.02 2.70
N LEU A 26 -10.29 13.01 2.63
CA LEU A 26 -11.73 13.20 2.75
C LEU A 26 -12.11 13.80 4.11
N ASP A 27 -11.54 13.27 5.19
CA ASP A 27 -11.78 13.74 6.56
C ASP A 27 -11.31 15.19 6.76
N ASN A 28 -10.11 15.54 6.28
CA ASN A 28 -9.63 16.91 6.33
C ASN A 28 -10.48 17.88 5.49
N LEU A 29 -10.99 17.44 4.33
CA LEU A 29 -11.93 18.24 3.53
C LEU A 29 -13.26 18.44 4.27
N LEU A 30 -13.81 17.40 4.90
CA LEU A 30 -15.02 17.52 5.72
C LEU A 30 -14.79 18.47 6.91
N GLY A 31 -13.62 18.42 7.53
CA GLY A 31 -13.19 19.34 8.58
C GLY A 31 -13.12 20.79 8.11
N LEU A 32 -12.63 21.05 6.89
CA LEU A 32 -12.64 22.39 6.29
C LEU A 32 -14.06 22.94 6.11
N PHE A 33 -15.02 22.09 5.76
CA PHE A 33 -16.43 22.47 5.61
C PHE A 33 -17.24 22.38 6.92
N ARG A 34 -16.59 22.06 8.06
CA ARG A 34 -17.22 21.89 9.38
C ARG A 34 -18.44 20.95 9.37
N VAL A 35 -18.33 19.87 8.62
CA VAL A 35 -19.39 18.87 8.51
C VAL A 35 -19.19 17.82 9.60
N ASP A 36 -19.88 18.00 10.73
CA ASP A 36 -19.94 16.99 11.79
C ASP A 36 -21.02 15.97 11.47
N ASN A 37 -20.61 14.74 11.14
CA ASN A 37 -21.51 13.64 10.80
C ASN A 37 -21.10 12.32 11.45
N LEU A 38 -22.00 11.33 11.40
CA LEU A 38 -21.72 9.94 11.79
C LEU A 38 -20.47 9.38 11.08
N LEU A 39 -20.20 9.88 9.88
CA LEU A 39 -19.05 9.50 9.06
C LEU A 39 -17.72 9.87 9.75
N THR A 40 -17.64 11.05 10.40
CA THR A 40 -16.46 11.52 11.15
C THR A 40 -16.19 10.62 12.37
N HIS A 41 -17.23 10.17 13.07
CA HIS A 41 -17.10 9.22 14.18
C HIS A 41 -16.64 7.83 13.72
N GLY A 42 -17.13 7.36 12.57
CA GLY A 42 -16.66 6.12 11.94
C GLY A 42 -15.17 6.17 11.55
N MET A 43 -14.68 7.33 11.12
CA MET A 43 -13.26 7.52 10.80
C MET A 43 -12.36 7.35 12.02
N ILE A 44 -12.78 7.81 13.22
CA ILE A 44 -12.00 7.65 14.46
C ILE A 44 -11.74 6.16 14.74
N VAL A 45 -12.77 5.31 14.62
CA VAL A 45 -12.63 3.86 14.84
C VAL A 45 -11.68 3.24 13.83
N LEU A 46 -11.82 3.60 12.55
CA LEU A 46 -10.93 3.11 11.49
C LEU A 46 -9.48 3.55 11.71
N ILE A 47 -9.25 4.79 12.16
CA ILE A 47 -7.91 5.32 12.49
C ILE A 47 -7.29 4.50 13.62
N ILE A 48 -8.03 4.19 14.68
CA ILE A 48 -7.54 3.37 15.80
C ILE A 48 -7.17 1.95 15.32
N LEU A 49 -8.04 1.32 14.54
CA LEU A 49 -7.77 -0.02 13.99
C LEU A 49 -6.52 -0.01 13.12
N PHE A 50 -6.36 1.01 12.28
CA PHE A 50 -5.18 1.14 11.44
C PHE A 50 -3.92 1.46 12.24
N TYR A 51 -4.02 2.23 13.32
CA TYR A 51 -2.91 2.47 14.25
C TYR A 51 -2.39 1.15 14.84
N VAL A 52 -3.30 0.29 15.34
CA VAL A 52 -2.95 -1.05 15.86
C VAL A 52 -2.35 -1.92 14.75
N PHE A 53 -2.92 -1.87 13.55
CA PHE A 53 -2.38 -2.60 12.40
C PHE A 53 -0.96 -2.16 12.04
N ASN A 54 -0.64 -0.86 12.11
CA ASN A 54 0.71 -0.35 11.87
C ASN A 54 1.74 -0.88 12.89
N ILE A 55 1.36 -1.04 14.15
CA ILE A 55 2.22 -1.67 15.17
C ILE A 55 2.54 -3.12 14.78
N GLN A 56 1.53 -3.89 14.36
CA GLN A 56 1.74 -5.26 13.89
C GLN A 56 2.59 -5.32 12.61
N ALA A 57 2.34 -4.39 11.68
CA ALA A 57 3.10 -4.29 10.44
C ALA A 57 4.60 -4.04 10.69
N ILE A 58 4.95 -3.22 11.69
CA ILE A 58 6.34 -3.01 12.11
C ILE A 58 6.99 -4.32 12.54
N SER A 59 6.35 -5.06 13.44
CA SER A 59 6.86 -6.34 13.93
C SER A 59 7.08 -7.33 12.77
N PHE A 60 6.11 -7.42 11.87
CA PHE A 60 6.19 -8.27 10.68
C PHE A 60 7.32 -7.84 9.74
N PHE A 61 7.44 -6.55 9.43
CA PHE A 61 8.46 -6.02 8.52
C PHE A 61 9.88 -6.18 9.10
N HIS A 62 10.04 -6.00 10.41
CA HIS A 62 11.30 -6.23 11.10
C HIS A 62 11.71 -7.70 11.02
N HIS A 63 10.79 -8.61 11.33
CA HIS A 63 11.05 -10.05 11.29
C HIS A 63 11.38 -10.55 9.87
N HIS A 64 10.78 -9.94 8.84
CA HIS A 64 10.93 -10.39 7.47
C HIS A 64 11.96 -9.63 6.62
N ARG A 65 12.66 -8.64 7.19
CA ARG A 65 13.69 -7.80 6.53
C ARG A 65 13.18 -7.20 5.21
N VAL A 66 12.04 -6.51 5.28
CA VAL A 66 11.48 -5.76 4.14
C VAL A 66 12.33 -4.52 3.89
N ASP A 67 12.41 -4.05 2.64
CA ASP A 67 13.15 -2.82 2.26
C ASP A 67 12.91 -1.65 3.24
N ASP A 68 13.98 -0.94 3.59
CA ASP A 68 13.98 0.12 4.61
C ASP A 68 12.91 1.19 4.37
N LEU A 69 12.66 1.55 3.10
CA LEU A 69 11.64 2.54 2.74
C LEU A 69 10.21 2.07 3.04
N ALA A 70 9.93 0.77 2.86
CA ALA A 70 8.64 0.19 3.22
C ALA A 70 8.53 -0.04 4.74
N HIS A 71 9.66 -0.31 5.41
CA HIS A 71 9.71 -0.41 6.86
C HIS A 71 9.45 0.93 7.55
N ALA A 72 9.88 2.04 6.96
CA ALA A 72 9.69 3.39 7.51
C ALA A 72 8.23 3.89 7.47
N LEU A 73 7.41 3.42 6.52
CA LEU A 73 6.02 3.89 6.35
C LEU A 73 5.15 3.74 7.62
N PRO A 74 5.10 2.57 8.29
CA PRO A 74 4.29 2.44 9.49
C PRO A 74 4.82 3.26 10.67
N TYR A 75 6.16 3.41 10.81
CA TYR A 75 6.72 4.31 11.82
C TYR A 75 6.32 5.76 11.58
N PHE A 76 6.43 6.21 10.32
CA PHE A 76 6.01 7.55 9.92
C PHE A 76 4.53 7.76 10.27
N TYR A 77 3.67 6.77 10.00
CA TYR A 77 2.26 6.84 10.35
C TYR A 77 2.01 6.95 11.86
N LEU A 78 2.64 6.10 12.67
CA LEU A 78 2.48 6.11 14.12
C LEU A 78 2.97 7.43 14.74
N ILE A 79 4.14 7.93 14.31
CA ILE A 79 4.70 9.18 14.84
C ILE A 79 3.77 10.35 14.52
N THR A 80 3.35 10.49 13.26
CA THR A 80 2.48 11.59 12.86
C THR A 80 1.12 11.54 13.57
N GLN A 81 0.50 10.36 13.65
CA GLN A 81 -0.78 10.24 14.38
C GLN A 81 -0.64 10.54 15.86
N SER A 82 0.45 10.12 16.49
CA SER A 82 0.71 10.40 17.91
C SER A 82 0.90 11.91 18.15
N ILE A 83 1.60 12.61 17.25
CA ILE A 83 1.77 14.07 17.33
C ILE A 83 0.42 14.78 17.19
N ILE A 84 -0.39 14.41 16.19
CA ILE A 84 -1.71 15.00 15.97
C ILE A 84 -2.59 14.77 17.20
N PHE A 85 -2.62 13.54 17.73
CA PHE A 85 -3.39 13.20 18.92
C PHE A 85 -2.99 14.04 20.15
N ILE A 86 -1.68 14.18 20.41
CA ILE A 86 -1.19 14.97 21.55
C ILE A 86 -1.58 16.44 21.40
N ILE A 87 -1.43 17.02 20.20
CA ILE A 87 -1.81 18.42 19.95
C ILE A 87 -3.32 18.59 20.14
N SER A 88 -4.13 17.70 19.57
CA SER A 88 -5.58 17.72 19.73
C SER A 88 -6.00 17.59 21.19
N LEU A 89 -5.36 16.70 21.95
CA LEU A 89 -5.63 16.54 23.39
C LEU A 89 -5.30 17.81 24.18
N ILE A 90 -4.15 18.45 23.90
CA ILE A 90 -3.77 19.72 24.53
C ILE A 90 -4.81 20.79 24.24
N LEU A 91 -5.28 20.92 22.99
CA LEU A 91 -6.30 21.91 22.62
C LEU A 91 -7.61 21.71 23.37
N VAL A 92 -8.04 20.45 23.53
CA VAL A 92 -9.25 20.10 24.30
C VAL A 92 -9.06 20.44 25.78
N LEU A 93 -7.93 20.04 26.39
CA LEU A 93 -7.66 20.25 27.81
C LEU A 93 -7.47 21.73 28.17
N THR A 94 -7.00 22.54 27.23
CA THR A 94 -6.78 23.98 27.43
C THR A 94 -7.94 24.84 26.94
N GLU A 95 -9.04 24.22 26.48
CA GLU A 95 -10.20 24.87 25.87
C GLU A 95 -9.83 25.90 24.78
N THR A 96 -8.67 25.70 24.14
CA THR A 96 -8.10 26.68 23.23
C THR A 96 -8.64 26.45 21.83
N THR A 97 -9.58 27.28 21.41
CA THR A 97 -10.14 27.27 20.04
C THR A 97 -9.36 28.22 19.13
N SER A 98 -8.04 28.07 19.05
CA SER A 98 -7.22 28.87 18.14
C SER A 98 -7.47 28.41 16.70
N SER A 99 -8.08 29.28 15.90
CA SER A 99 -8.34 29.04 14.47
C SER A 99 -7.05 28.77 13.68
N TRP A 100 -5.93 29.37 14.10
CA TRP A 100 -4.64 29.16 13.47
C TRP A 100 -4.10 27.74 13.69
N ILE A 101 -4.24 27.21 14.91
CA ILE A 101 -3.81 25.84 15.22
C ILE A 101 -4.70 24.82 14.49
N TRP A 102 -6.01 25.07 14.43
CA TRP A 102 -6.95 24.26 13.65
C TRP A 102 -6.59 24.21 12.17
N ASN A 103 -6.32 25.36 11.55
CA ASN A 103 -5.90 25.41 10.15
C ASN A 103 -4.55 24.72 9.92
N PHE A 104 -3.60 24.88 10.85
CA PHE A 104 -2.33 24.18 10.79
C PHE A 104 -2.51 22.66 10.82
N LEU A 105 -3.35 22.15 11.73
CA LEU A 105 -3.66 20.71 11.83
C LEU A 105 -4.30 20.17 10.54
N LEU A 106 -5.24 20.90 9.94
CA LEU A 106 -5.89 20.50 8.68
C LEU A 106 -4.89 20.47 7.51
N ILE A 107 -4.07 21.51 7.36
CA ILE A 107 -3.06 21.57 6.28
C ILE A 107 -2.02 20.47 6.48
N PHE A 108 -1.55 20.27 7.71
CA PHE A 108 -0.60 19.22 8.03
C PHE A 108 -1.18 17.82 7.78
N GLY A 109 -2.44 17.59 8.15
CA GLY A 109 -3.17 16.36 7.88
C GLY A 109 -3.33 16.07 6.39
N LEU A 110 -3.64 17.09 5.57
CA LEU A 110 -3.68 16.98 4.12
C LEU A 110 -2.32 16.62 3.52
N MET A 111 -1.27 17.36 3.89
CA MET A 111 0.09 17.11 3.41
C MET A 111 0.57 15.70 3.76
N PHE A 112 0.30 15.26 4.99
CA PHE A 112 0.61 13.92 5.44
C PHE A 112 -0.15 12.85 4.63
N SER A 113 -1.45 13.04 4.42
CA SER A 113 -2.29 12.12 3.65
C SER A 113 -1.79 11.98 2.20
N VAL A 114 -1.43 13.10 1.57
CA VAL A 114 -0.83 13.11 0.23
C VAL A 114 0.52 12.39 0.21
N ALA A 115 1.38 12.64 1.20
CA ALA A 115 2.67 11.95 1.30
C ALA A 115 2.49 10.43 1.44
N VAL A 116 1.56 9.97 2.28
CA VAL A 116 1.24 8.54 2.43
C VAL A 116 0.77 7.94 1.11
N ILE A 117 -0.10 8.62 0.36
CA ILE A 117 -0.56 8.16 -0.96
C ILE A 117 0.62 8.04 -1.93
N ILE A 118 1.43 9.09 -2.05
CA ILE A 118 2.57 9.12 -2.99
C ILE A 118 3.56 8.01 -2.67
N ILE A 119 3.96 7.86 -1.41
CA ILE A 119 4.92 6.82 -1.00
C ILE A 119 4.31 5.43 -1.23
N SER A 120 3.03 5.24 -0.90
CA SER A 120 2.34 3.97 -1.11
C SER A 120 2.29 3.59 -2.59
N LEU A 121 2.01 4.55 -3.48
CA LEU A 121 2.02 4.34 -4.94
C LEU A 121 3.41 4.02 -5.47
N ILE A 122 4.45 4.73 -5.01
CA ILE A 122 5.84 4.49 -5.40
C ILE A 122 6.26 3.08 -5.00
N LEU A 123 5.96 2.66 -3.77
CA LEU A 123 6.27 1.33 -3.27
C LEU A 123 5.45 0.27 -4.01
N LEU A 124 4.17 0.50 -4.24
CA LEU A 124 3.31 -0.43 -4.97
C LEU A 124 3.89 -0.68 -6.38
N ARG A 125 4.26 0.38 -7.10
CA ARG A 125 4.93 0.27 -8.41
C ARG A 125 6.26 -0.49 -8.33
N LYS A 126 7.08 -0.23 -7.32
CA LYS A 126 8.36 -0.92 -7.12
C LYS A 126 8.18 -2.43 -6.91
N PHE A 127 7.12 -2.85 -6.22
CA PHE A 127 6.89 -4.25 -5.87
C PHE A 127 5.93 -5.01 -6.80
N ASP A 128 5.06 -4.34 -7.57
CA ASP A 128 4.17 -4.99 -8.55
C ASP A 128 4.87 -5.36 -9.86
N PHE A 129 5.87 -4.59 -10.31
CA PHE A 129 6.51 -4.81 -11.62
C PHE A 129 7.58 -5.92 -11.66
N GLN A 130 7.69 -6.76 -10.64
CA GLN A 130 8.52 -7.98 -10.70
C GLN A 130 7.74 -9.19 -11.21
N ILE A 131 7.01 -9.05 -12.32
CA ILE A 131 6.66 -10.22 -13.13
C ILE A 131 7.98 -10.71 -13.74
N PRO A 132 8.44 -11.93 -13.46
CA PRO A 132 9.66 -12.42 -14.07
C PRO A 132 9.43 -12.52 -15.58
N LEU A 133 10.14 -11.70 -16.36
CA LEU A 133 10.24 -11.86 -17.82
C LEU A 133 10.72 -13.26 -18.24
N THR A 134 11.20 -14.07 -17.29
CA THR A 134 11.51 -15.49 -17.47
C THR A 134 10.29 -16.38 -17.69
N VAL A 135 9.07 -15.95 -17.32
CA VAL A 135 7.85 -16.72 -17.66
C VAL A 135 7.47 -16.49 -19.13
N LEU A 136 7.59 -15.26 -19.63
CA LEU A 136 7.31 -14.94 -21.03
C LEU A 136 8.34 -15.53 -22.02
N SER A 137 9.59 -15.75 -21.61
CA SER A 137 10.58 -16.41 -22.47
C SER A 137 10.43 -17.94 -22.51
N ARG A 138 9.94 -18.57 -21.43
CA ARG A 138 9.69 -20.03 -21.40
C ARG A 138 8.45 -20.44 -22.20
N THR A 139 7.37 -19.66 -22.15
CA THR A 139 6.18 -19.96 -22.96
C THR A 139 6.46 -19.82 -24.46
N GLY A 140 7.34 -18.89 -24.87
CA GLY A 140 7.78 -18.76 -26.25
C GLY A 140 8.68 -19.93 -26.71
N SER A 141 9.55 -20.46 -25.85
CA SER A 141 10.42 -21.59 -26.22
C SER A 141 9.69 -22.93 -26.28
N ASP A 142 8.70 -23.14 -25.41
CA ASP A 142 7.96 -24.41 -25.36
C ASP A 142 6.92 -24.51 -26.48
N VAL A 143 6.29 -23.39 -26.88
CA VAL A 143 5.46 -23.34 -28.09
C VAL A 143 6.30 -23.62 -29.34
N ARG A 144 7.51 -23.06 -29.45
CA ARG A 144 8.38 -23.27 -30.61
C ARG A 144 8.86 -24.72 -30.75
N ARG A 145 9.04 -25.45 -29.64
CA ARG A 145 9.39 -26.90 -29.67
C ARG A 145 8.21 -27.79 -30.06
N SER A 146 6.98 -27.41 -29.70
CA SER A 146 5.78 -28.17 -30.10
C SER A 146 5.45 -28.05 -31.59
N PHE A 147 5.84 -26.95 -32.24
CA PHE A 147 5.62 -26.77 -33.67
C PHE A 147 6.69 -27.44 -34.56
N THR A 148 7.92 -27.64 -34.07
CA THR A 148 8.99 -28.27 -34.87
C THR A 148 9.00 -29.80 -34.81
N SER A 149 8.24 -30.43 -33.90
CA SER A 149 8.13 -31.91 -33.84
C SER A 149 6.96 -32.49 -34.63
N SER A 150 6.04 -31.66 -35.18
CA SER A 150 4.88 -32.16 -35.94
C SER A 150 5.09 -32.31 -37.46
N PHE A 151 6.26 -31.90 -37.98
CA PHE A 151 6.63 -32.10 -39.38
C PHE A 151 7.86 -33.01 -39.49
N SER A 152 7.67 -34.30 -39.23
CA SER A 152 8.55 -35.32 -39.81
C SER A 152 7.96 -35.71 -41.16
N PRO A 153 8.66 -35.50 -42.29
CA PRO A 153 8.19 -35.98 -43.58
C PRO A 153 8.30 -37.51 -43.57
N THR A 154 7.16 -38.19 -43.44
CA THR A 154 7.10 -39.65 -43.59
C THR A 154 7.65 -40.02 -44.96
N LYS A 155 8.76 -40.76 -44.90
CA LYS A 155 9.52 -41.32 -46.01
C LYS A 155 8.62 -42.03 -47.01
N LYS A 156 8.97 -41.84 -48.28
CA LYS A 156 8.66 -42.69 -49.43
C LYS A 156 8.60 -44.17 -49.04
N LEU A 157 7.44 -44.78 -49.26
CA LEU A 157 7.31 -46.22 -49.44
C LEU A 157 7.46 -46.50 -50.93
N GLU A 158 8.65 -46.93 -51.33
CA GLU A 158 8.82 -47.73 -52.53
C GLU A 158 7.99 -49.01 -52.38
N ARG A 159 7.07 -49.26 -53.30
CA ARG A 159 6.59 -50.62 -53.55
C ARG A 159 6.91 -50.95 -55.00
N LYS A 160 7.87 -51.87 -55.14
CA LYS A 160 8.07 -52.71 -56.32
C LYS A 160 6.77 -53.44 -56.63
N GLU A 161 6.37 -53.41 -57.89
CA GLU A 161 5.92 -54.56 -58.68
C GLU A 161 6.21 -54.27 -60.15
#